data_AF-A0A926NVE1-F1
#
_entry.id   AF-A0A926NVE1-F1
#
_cell.length_a   1.000
_cell.length_b   1.000
_cell.length_c   1.000
_cell.angle_alpha   90.00
_cell.angle_beta   90.00
_cell.angle_gamma   90.00
#
_symmetry.space_group_name_H-M   'P 1'
#
loop_
_entity.id
_entity.type
_entity.pdbx_description
1 polymer ?
#
loop_
_entity_poly.entity_id
_entity_poly.type
_entity_poly.pdbx_seq_one_letter_code
_entity_poly.pdbx_strand_id
1 'polypeptide(L)'
;MDKFEFSDLYKFLVSAGIILIGIATLMPWFYLKEPFDLLIEKNKILLLTPEAQFVVANRQAFIGRLSSIIPWTSAILFFAGVLSIIFGLKKWFNKQAEIDKRDTLTTEKLEKEVKSMSPADVVNKNESEFNEATNINSDIENTTTTTTSTPTKNEFISNYTHIEQFFSSRLTSVYQNRFKILTNIRLNNRSFLAEYDLVLNSGTLSRKDYIFEFKYYPNGVTKKTIQEVIIKMDWRAKVYSDKIKNNIMSILLIALPTNKYNDERCTELKKLPKEISSITTNIKIEFINSDKLDNLDDSYFELLLD
;
A
#
# COMPACT_ATOMS: atom_id res chain seq x y z
N MET A 1 -1.78 3.57 -15.22
CA MET A 1 -1.92 2.28 -15.92
C MET A 1 -1.21 1.25 -15.08
N ASP A 2 -1.96 0.41 -14.38
CA ASP A 2 -1.40 -0.66 -13.54
C ASP A 2 -0.56 -1.59 -14.40
N LYS A 3 0.71 -1.74 -14.04
CA LYS A 3 1.61 -2.68 -14.70
C LYS A 3 1.10 -4.07 -14.36
N PHE A 4 0.59 -4.78 -15.36
CA PHE A 4 0.15 -6.17 -15.23
C PHE A 4 1.29 -6.98 -14.60
N GLU A 5 1.14 -7.38 -13.33
CA GLU A 5 2.17 -8.14 -12.65
C GLU A 5 2.17 -9.57 -13.19
N PHE A 6 3.35 -10.11 -13.51
CA PHE A 6 3.46 -11.48 -14.03
C PHE A 6 2.91 -12.55 -13.07
N SER A 7 2.75 -12.22 -11.79
CA SER A 7 2.05 -13.07 -10.79
C SER A 7 0.58 -13.29 -11.19
N ASP A 8 -0.07 -12.27 -11.74
CA ASP A 8 -1.48 -12.30 -12.12
C ASP A 8 -1.72 -13.16 -13.36
N LEU A 9 -0.74 -13.26 -14.25
CA LEU A 9 -0.78 -14.16 -15.41
C LEU A 9 -0.90 -15.63 -14.99
N TYR A 10 -0.16 -16.06 -13.97
CA TYR A 10 -0.19 -17.46 -13.53
C TYR A 10 -1.47 -17.78 -12.75
N LYS A 11 -1.96 -16.85 -11.93
CA LYS A 11 -3.28 -16.97 -11.29
C LYS A 11 -4.42 -17.02 -12.30
N PHE A 12 -4.34 -16.20 -13.35
CA PHE A 12 -5.27 -16.23 -14.47
C PHE A 12 -5.28 -17.60 -15.16
N LEU A 13 -4.11 -18.18 -15.43
CA LEU A 13 -4.01 -19.49 -16.06
C LEU A 13 -4.64 -20.61 -15.20
N VAL A 14 -4.47 -20.56 -13.89
CA VAL A 14 -5.14 -21.48 -12.94
C VAL A 14 -6.66 -21.29 -12.99
N SER A 15 -7.14 -20.05 -12.94
CA SER A 15 -8.57 -19.72 -13.00
C SER A 15 -9.21 -20.19 -14.32
N ALA A 16 -8.57 -19.90 -15.45
CA ALA A 16 -9.00 -20.37 -16.77
C ALA A 16 -9.07 -21.91 -16.81
N GLY A 17 -8.09 -22.60 -16.21
CA GLY A 17 -8.10 -24.06 -16.13
C GLY A 17 -9.27 -24.63 -15.31
N ILE A 18 -9.63 -24.00 -14.19
CA ILE A 18 -10.81 -24.39 -13.39
C ILE A 18 -12.09 -24.23 -14.21
N ILE A 19 -12.23 -23.12 -14.94
CA ILE A 19 -13.38 -22.86 -15.80
C ILE A 19 -13.48 -23.92 -16.91
N LEU A 20 -12.36 -24.27 -17.56
CA LEU A 20 -12.33 -25.29 -18.61
C LEU A 20 -12.78 -26.66 -18.09
N ILE A 21 -12.32 -27.07 -16.90
CA ILE A 21 -12.76 -28.30 -16.25
C ILE A 21 -14.26 -28.24 -15.89
N GLY A 22 -14.72 -27.09 -15.41
CA GLY A 22 -16.14 -26.84 -15.15
C GLY A 22 -16.99 -27.03 -16.39
N ILE A 23 -16.62 -26.41 -17.52
CA ILE A 23 -17.32 -26.56 -18.80
C ILE A 23 -17.27 -28.00 -19.29
N ALA A 24 -16.12 -28.66 -19.18
CA ALA A 24 -15.95 -30.07 -19.58
C ALA A 24 -16.92 -31.01 -18.85
N THR A 25 -17.28 -30.68 -17.61
CA THR A 25 -18.22 -31.45 -16.78
C THR A 25 -19.67 -31.02 -16.98
N LEU A 26 -19.92 -29.71 -17.10
CA LEU A 26 -21.26 -29.15 -17.26
C LEU A 26 -21.86 -29.45 -18.63
N MET A 27 -21.06 -29.45 -19.70
CA MET A 27 -21.52 -29.72 -21.06
C MET A 27 -22.22 -31.10 -21.20
N PRO A 28 -21.63 -32.23 -20.78
CA PRO A 28 -22.30 -33.52 -20.84
C PRO A 28 -23.47 -33.61 -19.85
N TRP A 29 -23.37 -32.96 -18.68
CA TRP A 29 -24.49 -32.89 -17.74
C TRP A 29 -25.73 -32.19 -18.34
N PHE A 30 -25.55 -31.01 -18.96
CA PHE A 30 -26.64 -30.29 -19.61
C PHE A 30 -27.24 -31.10 -20.76
N TYR A 31 -26.41 -31.79 -21.53
CA TYR A 31 -26.87 -32.67 -22.58
C TYR A 31 -27.70 -33.84 -22.04
N LEU A 32 -27.24 -34.52 -20.99
CA LEU A 32 -27.99 -35.63 -20.41
C LEU A 32 -29.28 -35.19 -19.69
N LYS A 33 -29.34 -33.95 -19.22
CA LYS A 33 -30.52 -33.38 -18.54
C LYS A 33 -31.65 -33.01 -19.51
N GLU A 34 -31.35 -32.66 -20.76
CA GLU A 34 -32.39 -32.18 -21.67
C GLU A 34 -33.21 -33.34 -22.27
N PRO A 35 -34.55 -33.32 -22.17
CA PRO A 35 -35.41 -34.28 -22.86
C PRO A 35 -35.46 -33.93 -24.35
N PHE A 36 -34.53 -34.49 -25.10
CA PHE A 36 -34.30 -34.16 -26.50
C PHE A 36 -35.29 -34.77 -27.52
N ASP A 37 -36.43 -35.32 -27.08
CA ASP A 37 -37.45 -35.95 -27.96
C ASP A 37 -36.90 -37.01 -28.93
N LEU A 38 -35.72 -37.57 -28.63
CA LEU A 38 -35.07 -38.62 -29.41
C LEU A 38 -35.87 -39.94 -29.42
N LEU A 39 -36.81 -40.09 -28.47
CA LEU A 39 -37.57 -41.33 -28.25
C LEU A 39 -39.02 -41.26 -28.80
N ILE A 40 -39.38 -40.24 -29.59
CA ILE A 40 -40.71 -40.19 -30.21
C ILE A 40 -40.82 -41.34 -31.23
N GLU A 41 -41.82 -42.20 -31.04
CA GLU A 41 -42.11 -43.29 -31.97
C GLU A 41 -42.46 -42.76 -33.37
N LYS A 42 -41.96 -43.45 -34.40
CA LYS A 42 -42.12 -43.05 -35.82
C LYS A 42 -43.59 -42.89 -36.24
N ASN A 43 -44.48 -43.71 -35.72
CA ASN A 43 -45.93 -43.64 -35.93
C ASN A 43 -46.55 -42.31 -35.46
N LYS A 44 -46.08 -41.74 -34.34
CA LYS A 44 -46.54 -40.46 -33.79
C LYS A 44 -46.03 -39.28 -34.62
N ILE A 45 -44.83 -39.39 -35.19
CA ILE A 45 -44.27 -38.38 -36.09
C ILE A 45 -45.08 -38.30 -37.39
N LEU A 46 -45.52 -39.45 -37.93
CA LEU A 46 -46.31 -39.51 -39.16
C LEU A 46 -47.71 -38.86 -39.03
N LEU A 47 -48.21 -38.68 -37.81
CA LEU A 47 -49.48 -38.00 -37.53
C LEU A 47 -49.35 -36.46 -37.47
N LEU A 48 -48.13 -35.93 -37.55
CA LEU A 48 -47.86 -34.49 -37.53
C LEU A 48 -47.94 -33.87 -38.93
N THR A 49 -48.08 -32.54 -38.98
CA THR A 49 -47.99 -31.80 -40.25
C THR A 49 -46.59 -31.93 -40.88
N PRO A 50 -46.46 -31.81 -42.21
CA PRO A 50 -45.16 -31.90 -42.89
C PRO A 50 -44.09 -30.96 -42.32
N GLU A 51 -44.48 -29.74 -41.95
CA GLU A 51 -43.59 -28.75 -41.35
C GLU A 51 -43.09 -29.19 -39.97
N ALA A 52 -43.97 -29.77 -39.14
CA ALA A 52 -43.61 -30.29 -37.84
C ALA A 52 -42.69 -31.52 -37.94
N GLN A 53 -42.92 -32.41 -38.92
CA GLN A 53 -42.03 -33.55 -39.20
C GLN A 53 -40.62 -33.09 -39.57
N PHE A 54 -40.50 -32.07 -40.42
CA PHE A 54 -39.22 -31.49 -40.81
C PHE A 54 -38.45 -30.90 -39.61
N VAL A 55 -39.15 -30.16 -38.73
CA VAL A 55 -38.54 -29.58 -37.52
C VAL A 55 -38.03 -30.68 -36.57
N VAL A 56 -38.84 -31.73 -36.33
CA VAL A 56 -38.44 -32.86 -35.47
C VAL A 56 -37.24 -33.61 -36.05
N ALA A 57 -37.24 -33.89 -37.36
CA ALA A 57 -36.13 -34.56 -38.02
C ALA A 57 -34.82 -33.77 -37.93
N ASN A 58 -34.87 -32.45 -38.16
CA ASN A 58 -33.70 -31.58 -38.02
C ASN A 58 -33.18 -31.54 -36.59
N ARG A 59 -34.07 -31.48 -35.59
CA ARG A 59 -33.69 -31.50 -34.18
C ARG A 59 -33.01 -32.82 -33.82
N GLN A 60 -33.58 -33.96 -34.18
CA GLN A 60 -32.99 -35.29 -33.95
C GLN A 60 -31.61 -35.42 -34.62
N ALA A 61 -31.45 -34.95 -35.87
CA ALA A 61 -30.17 -34.95 -36.57
C ALA A 61 -29.12 -34.02 -35.93
N PHE A 62 -29.54 -32.90 -35.36
CA PHE A 62 -28.66 -32.01 -34.60
C PHE A 62 -28.19 -32.66 -33.29
N ILE A 63 -29.13 -33.21 -32.51
CA ILE A 63 -28.83 -33.86 -31.23
C ILE A 63 -27.94 -35.10 -31.42
N GLY A 64 -28.19 -35.89 -32.48
CA GLY A 64 -27.37 -37.06 -32.80
C GLY A 64 -25.93 -36.71 -33.18
N ARG A 65 -25.70 -35.56 -33.82
CA ARG A 65 -24.34 -35.03 -34.04
C ARG A 65 -23.71 -34.58 -32.73
N LEU A 66 -24.49 -33.93 -31.88
CA LEU A 66 -24.03 -33.41 -30.59
C LEU A 66 -23.59 -34.53 -29.63
N SER A 67 -24.30 -35.67 -29.58
CA SER A 67 -23.87 -36.87 -28.80
C SER A 67 -22.48 -37.37 -29.17
N SER A 68 -22.12 -37.28 -30.45
CA SER A 68 -20.82 -37.76 -30.93
C SER A 68 -19.70 -36.77 -30.66
N ILE A 69 -20.00 -35.47 -30.56
CA ILE A 69 -19.00 -34.40 -30.39
C ILE A 69 -18.70 -34.14 -28.90
N ILE A 70 -19.73 -34.12 -28.05
CA ILE A 70 -19.62 -33.74 -26.64
C ILE A 70 -18.51 -34.50 -25.89
N PRO A 71 -18.40 -35.84 -25.97
CA PRO A 71 -17.37 -36.57 -25.23
C PRO A 71 -15.95 -36.12 -25.59
N TRP A 72 -15.70 -35.86 -26.89
CA TRP A 72 -14.39 -35.40 -27.36
C TRP A 72 -14.12 -33.96 -26.95
N THR A 73 -15.09 -33.06 -27.09
CA THR A 73 -14.95 -31.67 -26.65
C THR A 73 -14.70 -31.60 -25.14
N SER A 74 -15.46 -32.36 -24.33
CA SER A 74 -15.24 -32.46 -22.88
C SER A 74 -13.85 -32.98 -22.54
N ALA A 75 -13.38 -34.04 -23.22
CA ALA A 75 -12.04 -34.57 -22.98
C ALA A 75 -10.95 -33.53 -23.28
N ILE A 76 -11.03 -32.86 -24.43
CA ILE A 76 -10.06 -31.82 -24.82
C ILE A 76 -10.06 -30.67 -23.81
N LEU A 77 -11.24 -30.17 -23.43
CA LEU A 77 -11.36 -29.07 -22.45
C LEU A 77 -10.83 -29.49 -21.07
N PHE A 78 -11.09 -30.72 -20.64
CA PHE A 78 -10.58 -31.25 -19.38
C PHE A 78 -9.05 -31.30 -19.37
N PHE A 79 -8.43 -31.90 -20.38
CA PHE A 79 -6.97 -31.99 -20.46
C PHE A 79 -6.33 -30.61 -20.61
N ALA A 80 -6.90 -29.73 -21.42
CA ALA A 80 -6.44 -28.35 -21.52
C ALA A 80 -6.50 -27.63 -20.16
N GLY A 81 -7.60 -27.79 -19.42
CA GLY A 81 -7.77 -27.20 -18.09
C GLY A 81 -6.78 -27.74 -17.07
N VAL A 82 -6.56 -29.05 -17.02
CA VAL A 82 -5.56 -29.69 -16.14
C VAL A 82 -4.16 -29.19 -16.45
N LEU A 83 -3.78 -29.13 -17.73
CA LEU A 83 -2.47 -28.61 -18.14
C LEU A 83 -2.32 -27.13 -17.72
N SER A 84 -3.32 -26.29 -17.96
CA SER A 84 -3.33 -24.89 -17.53
C SER A 84 -3.11 -24.74 -16.03
N ILE A 85 -3.79 -25.53 -15.20
CA ILE A 85 -3.61 -25.53 -13.75
C ILE A 85 -2.18 -25.94 -13.37
N ILE A 86 -1.67 -27.05 -13.92
CA ILE A 86 -0.32 -27.55 -13.59
C ILE A 86 0.74 -26.51 -13.97
N PHE A 87 0.67 -25.96 -15.19
CA PHE A 87 1.62 -24.94 -15.65
C PHE A 87 1.50 -23.64 -14.84
N GLY A 88 0.28 -23.21 -14.52
CA GLY A 88 0.00 -22.02 -13.73
C GLY A 88 0.57 -22.15 -12.32
N LEU A 89 0.23 -23.22 -11.61
CA LEU A 89 0.73 -23.47 -10.25
C LEU A 89 2.25 -23.59 -10.21
N LYS A 90 2.86 -24.39 -11.10
CA LYS A 90 4.32 -24.59 -11.11
C LYS A 90 5.07 -23.26 -11.28
N LYS A 91 4.65 -22.43 -12.25
CA LYS A 91 5.29 -21.14 -12.48
C LYS A 91 4.99 -20.14 -11.37
N TRP A 92 3.79 -20.17 -10.81
CA TRP A 92 3.43 -19.33 -9.68
C TRP A 92 4.31 -19.62 -8.46
N PHE A 93 4.49 -20.88 -8.08
CA PHE A 93 5.36 -21.25 -6.96
C PHE A 93 6.81 -20.82 -7.16
N ASN A 94 7.38 -21.06 -8.35
CA ASN A 94 8.74 -20.61 -8.66
C ASN A 94 8.86 -19.09 -8.55
N LYS A 95 7.86 -18.35 -9.03
CA LYS A 95 7.87 -16.90 -8.98
C LYS A 95 7.72 -16.38 -7.55
N GLN A 96 6.88 -17.03 -6.75
CA GLN A 96 6.68 -16.70 -5.36
C GLN A 96 7.99 -16.86 -4.57
N ALA A 97 8.72 -17.97 -4.79
CA ALA A 97 10.01 -18.20 -4.15
C ALA A 97 11.06 -17.11 -4.48
N GLU A 98 11.07 -16.58 -5.71
CA GLU A 98 11.93 -15.43 -6.04
C GLU A 98 11.53 -14.15 -5.30
N ILE A 99 10.23 -13.89 -5.15
CA ILE A 99 9.72 -12.72 -4.44
C ILE A 99 10.11 -12.82 -2.96
N ASP A 100 9.83 -13.96 -2.33
CA ASP A 100 10.13 -14.21 -0.92
C ASP A 100 11.64 -14.05 -0.63
N LYS A 101 12.48 -14.56 -1.53
CA LYS A 101 13.94 -14.39 -1.44
C LYS A 101 14.35 -12.92 -1.51
N ARG A 102 13.76 -12.14 -2.41
CA ARG A 102 14.07 -10.70 -2.52
C ARG A 102 13.62 -9.94 -1.28
N ASP A 103 12.44 -10.26 -0.76
CA ASP A 103 11.89 -9.66 0.46
C ASP A 103 12.81 -9.92 1.68
N THR A 104 13.31 -11.15 1.79
CA THR A 104 14.28 -11.53 2.82
C THR A 104 15.57 -10.72 2.68
N LEU A 105 16.13 -10.64 1.46
CA LEU A 105 17.37 -9.88 1.21
C LEU A 105 17.20 -8.38 1.47
N THR A 106 16.04 -7.80 1.16
CA THR A 106 15.74 -6.39 1.49
C THR A 106 15.72 -6.17 3.00
N THR A 107 15.10 -7.09 3.75
CA THR A 107 15.02 -7.01 5.22
C THR A 107 16.42 -7.16 5.84
N GLU A 108 17.20 -8.14 5.40
CA GLU A 108 18.59 -8.32 5.86
C GLU A 108 19.48 -7.12 5.52
N LYS A 109 19.28 -6.51 4.35
CA LYS A 109 20.04 -5.32 3.93
C LYS A 109 19.74 -4.14 4.85
N LEU A 110 18.47 -3.94 5.21
CA LEU A 110 18.08 -2.92 6.17
C LEU A 110 18.74 -3.16 7.52
N GLU A 111 18.72 -4.40 8.02
CA GLU A 111 19.36 -4.75 9.30
C GLU A 111 20.86 -4.49 9.33
N LYS A 112 21.56 -4.75 8.21
CA LYS A 112 23.02 -4.52 8.12
C LYS A 112 23.40 -3.04 7.99
N GLU A 113 22.55 -2.24 7.37
CA GLU A 113 22.84 -0.83 7.04
C GLU A 113 22.38 0.13 8.14
N VAL A 114 21.37 -0.24 8.90
CA VAL A 114 20.80 0.57 9.97
C VAL A 114 21.73 0.61 11.18
N LYS A 115 21.96 1.82 11.67
CA LYS A 115 22.59 2.07 12.97
C LYS A 115 21.63 2.83 13.86
N SER A 116 21.39 2.33 15.08
CA SER A 116 20.68 3.09 16.10
C SER A 116 21.49 4.32 16.51
N MET A 117 20.82 5.45 16.71
CA MET A 117 21.45 6.66 17.24
C MET A 117 21.91 6.44 18.68
N SER A 118 23.10 6.94 19.01
CA SER A 118 23.56 6.95 20.41
C SER A 118 22.81 8.03 21.22
N PRO A 119 22.80 7.95 22.56
CA PRO A 119 22.20 9.02 23.37
C PRO A 119 22.78 10.41 23.09
N ALA A 120 24.09 10.49 22.84
CA ALA A 120 24.76 11.76 22.49
C ALA A 120 24.29 12.32 21.14
N ASP A 121 24.03 11.44 20.17
CA ASP A 121 23.48 11.81 18.87
C ASP A 121 22.07 12.38 18.97
N VAL A 122 21.22 11.77 19.80
CA VAL A 122 19.85 12.25 20.06
C VAL A 122 19.87 13.63 20.71
N VAL A 123 20.80 13.88 21.65
CA VAL A 123 20.96 15.22 22.25
C VAL A 123 21.35 16.26 21.20
N ASN A 124 22.32 15.96 20.34
CA ASN A 124 22.74 16.87 19.26
C ASN A 124 21.60 17.15 18.26
N LYS A 125 20.83 16.13 17.90
CA LYS A 125 19.63 16.26 17.06
C LYS A 125 18.63 17.21 17.71
N ASN A 126 18.27 16.98 18.98
CA ASN A 126 17.30 17.80 19.71
C ASN A 126 17.73 19.27 19.82
N GLU A 127 19.04 19.52 19.95
CA GLU A 127 19.59 20.87 19.92
C GLU A 127 19.48 21.52 18.53
N SER A 128 19.75 20.78 17.47
CA SER A 128 19.52 21.25 16.10
C SER A 128 18.05 21.58 15.84
N GLU A 129 17.13 20.73 16.31
CA GLU A 129 15.68 20.96 16.20
C GLU A 129 15.23 22.23 16.94
N PHE A 130 15.77 22.47 18.14
CA PHE A 130 15.51 23.70 18.88
C PHE A 130 15.95 24.95 18.09
N ASN A 131 17.16 24.93 17.53
CA ASN A 131 17.67 26.04 16.74
C ASN A 131 16.86 26.26 15.47
N GLU A 132 16.42 25.20 14.78
CA GLU A 132 15.55 25.31 13.60
C GLU A 132 14.18 25.88 13.98
N ALA A 133 13.58 25.43 15.08
CA ALA A 133 12.23 25.82 15.48
C ALA A 133 12.14 27.25 16.07
N THR A 134 13.18 27.71 16.77
CA THR A 134 13.17 29.04 17.42
C THR A 134 13.48 30.19 16.48
N ASN A 135 14.18 29.94 15.37
CA ASN A 135 14.49 30.94 14.35
C ASN A 135 13.32 31.25 13.40
N ILE A 136 12.15 30.66 13.63
CA ILE A 136 10.95 30.87 12.81
C ILE A 136 10.15 32.05 13.36
N ASN A 137 10.15 33.16 12.62
CA ASN A 137 9.13 34.20 12.78
C ASN A 137 7.90 33.78 11.97
N SER A 138 6.88 33.25 12.65
CA SER A 138 5.65 32.82 11.99
C SER A 138 4.91 34.00 11.34
N ASP A 139 4.39 33.82 10.14
CA ASP A 139 3.53 34.82 9.46
C ASP A 139 2.10 34.92 10.05
N ILE A 140 1.83 34.25 11.18
CA ILE A 140 0.51 34.29 11.83
C ILE A 140 0.43 35.58 12.65
N GLU A 141 -0.06 36.64 12.02
CA GLU A 141 -0.55 37.85 12.70
C GLU A 141 -1.84 37.51 13.46
N ASN A 142 -1.72 37.12 14.73
CA ASN A 142 -2.85 37.17 15.64
C ASN A 142 -2.82 38.51 16.38
N THR A 143 -3.87 39.31 16.15
CA THR A 143 -4.22 40.54 16.86
C THR A 143 -4.44 40.27 18.34
N THR A 144 -3.38 40.14 19.13
CA THR A 144 -3.41 40.45 20.56
C THR A 144 -1.97 40.62 21.03
N THR A 145 -1.67 41.84 21.49
CA THR A 145 -0.44 42.19 22.21
C THR A 145 -0.32 41.35 23.48
N THR A 146 0.21 40.15 23.34
CA THR A 146 0.71 39.34 24.45
C THR A 146 2.09 38.89 24.01
N THR A 147 3.11 39.41 24.69
CA THR A 147 4.52 39.06 24.55
C THR A 147 4.69 37.54 24.41
N THR A 148 4.91 37.05 23.19
CA THR A 148 5.32 35.67 22.93
C THR A 148 6.71 35.48 23.52
N SER A 149 6.78 34.95 24.74
CA SER A 149 8.02 34.46 25.30
C SER A 149 8.43 33.23 24.49
N THR A 150 9.56 33.31 23.80
CA THR A 150 10.21 32.15 23.21
C THR A 150 10.41 31.10 24.29
N PRO A 151 9.98 29.84 24.08
CA PRO A 151 10.17 28.79 25.08
C PRO A 151 11.67 28.60 25.35
N THR A 152 12.01 28.32 26.60
CA THR A 152 13.41 28.00 26.95
C THR A 152 13.84 26.71 26.23
N LYS A 153 15.15 26.54 26.01
CA LYS A 153 15.71 25.32 25.39
C LYS A 153 15.23 24.04 26.09
N ASN A 154 15.17 24.06 27.42
CA ASN A 154 14.74 22.90 28.21
C ASN A 154 13.25 22.60 28.04
N GLU A 155 12.39 23.62 28.03
CA GLU A 155 10.95 23.44 27.80
C GLU A 155 10.67 22.90 26.39
N PHE A 156 11.36 23.44 25.38
CA PHE A 156 11.24 22.93 24.01
C PHE A 156 11.66 21.47 23.92
N ILE A 157 12.86 21.12 24.42
CA ILE A 157 13.37 19.75 24.35
C ILE A 157 12.42 18.79 25.08
N SER A 158 11.91 19.17 26.25
CA SER A 158 10.93 18.37 26.99
C SER A 158 9.67 18.11 26.18
N ASN A 159 9.07 19.17 25.60
CA ASN A 159 7.84 19.05 24.81
C ASN A 159 8.06 18.25 23.52
N TYR A 160 9.15 18.52 22.80
CA TYR A 160 9.52 17.80 21.59
C TYR A 160 9.75 16.30 21.87
N THR A 161 10.48 15.98 22.94
CA THR A 161 10.73 14.59 23.35
C THR A 161 9.43 13.88 23.72
N HIS A 162 8.52 14.56 24.44
CA HIS A 162 7.22 14.00 24.77
C HIS A 162 6.40 13.66 23.52
N ILE A 163 6.37 14.59 22.54
CA ILE A 163 5.69 14.39 21.25
C ILE A 163 6.29 13.21 20.49
N GLU A 164 7.60 13.16 20.32
CA GLU A 164 8.31 12.08 19.61
C GLU A 164 8.06 10.71 20.28
N GLN A 165 8.11 10.65 21.61
CA GLN A 165 7.84 9.43 22.38
C GLN A 165 6.37 8.98 22.26
N PHE A 166 5.43 9.92 22.33
CA PHE A 166 4.00 9.62 22.18
C PHE A 166 3.72 8.99 20.80
N PHE A 167 4.13 9.66 19.71
CA PHE A 167 3.92 9.14 18.37
C PHE A 167 4.61 7.81 18.15
N SER A 168 5.87 7.69 18.57
CA SER A 168 6.63 6.45 18.44
C SER A 168 5.96 5.28 19.17
N SER A 169 5.48 5.51 20.39
CA SER A 169 4.82 4.48 21.21
C SER A 169 3.48 4.06 20.61
N ARG A 170 2.66 5.02 20.18
CA ARG A 170 1.35 4.76 19.56
C ARG A 170 1.47 4.05 18.22
N LEU A 171 2.33 4.55 17.32
CA LEU A 171 2.62 3.89 16.05
C LEU A 171 3.17 2.48 16.28
N THR A 172 3.98 2.29 17.34
CA THR A 172 4.46 0.96 17.71
C THR A 172 3.33 0.03 18.11
N SER A 173 2.47 0.47 19.04
CA SER A 173 1.34 -0.32 19.51
C SER A 173 0.39 -0.75 18.39
N VAL A 174 0.05 0.18 17.49
CA VAL A 174 -0.92 -0.04 16.40
C VAL A 174 -0.32 -0.93 15.29
N TYR A 175 0.97 -0.74 14.95
CA TYR A 175 1.55 -1.32 13.74
C TYR A 175 2.57 -2.45 13.94
N GLN A 176 2.97 -2.78 15.17
CA GLN A 176 3.98 -3.82 15.47
C GLN A 176 3.68 -5.20 14.85
N ASN A 177 2.40 -5.55 14.66
CA ASN A 177 2.00 -6.83 14.09
C ASN A 177 2.11 -6.87 12.56
N ARG A 178 2.24 -5.71 11.90
CA ARG A 178 2.22 -5.56 10.44
C ARG A 178 3.55 -5.07 9.88
N PHE A 179 4.34 -4.40 10.70
CA PHE A 179 5.59 -3.77 10.31
C PHE A 179 6.67 -4.04 11.36
N LYS A 180 7.91 -4.18 10.90
CA LYS A 180 9.07 -4.04 11.74
C LYS A 180 9.31 -2.55 12.00
N ILE A 181 9.41 -2.18 13.27
CA ILE A 181 9.45 -0.77 13.67
C ILE A 181 10.87 -0.42 14.07
N LEU A 182 11.40 0.62 13.43
CA LEU A 182 12.77 1.07 13.60
C LEU A 182 12.75 2.54 14.01
N THR A 183 13.08 2.81 15.26
CA THR A 183 13.12 4.17 15.82
C THR A 183 14.54 4.70 15.86
N ASN A 184 14.70 6.00 15.60
CA ASN A 184 15.97 6.73 15.75
C ASN A 184 17.12 6.03 15.03
N ILE A 185 16.93 5.81 13.73
CA ILE A 185 17.90 5.11 12.89
C ILE A 185 18.66 6.06 11.99
N ARG A 186 19.87 5.63 11.64
CA ARG A 186 20.74 6.29 10.67
C ARG A 186 21.09 5.35 9.54
N LEU A 187 21.05 5.88 8.32
CA LEU A 187 21.56 5.22 7.13
C LEU A 187 22.67 6.08 6.52
N ASN A 188 23.85 5.48 6.40
CA ASN A 188 24.95 6.09 5.66
C ASN A 188 24.73 5.90 4.17
N ASN A 189 24.89 6.93 3.36
CA ASN A 189 25.02 6.82 1.91
C ASN A 189 26.27 7.54 1.43
N ARG A 190 27.34 6.77 1.21
CA ARG A 190 28.67 7.25 0.81
C ARG A 190 29.16 8.35 1.76
N SER A 191 28.96 9.62 1.39
CA SER A 191 29.43 10.80 2.11
C SER A 191 28.36 11.48 2.97
N PHE A 192 27.11 11.00 2.94
CA PHE A 192 26.00 11.63 3.63
C PHE A 192 25.34 10.70 4.64
N LEU A 193 24.89 11.27 5.75
CA LEU A 193 24.18 10.58 6.82
C LEU A 193 22.70 11.00 6.75
N ALA A 194 21.81 10.04 6.52
CA ALA A 194 20.37 10.26 6.63
C ALA A 194 19.88 9.74 7.97
N GLU A 195 19.12 10.58 8.68
CA GLU A 195 18.52 10.27 9.99
C GLU A 195 17.01 10.12 9.82
N TYR A 196 16.43 9.19 10.57
CA TYR A 196 15.00 8.90 10.53
C TYR A 196 14.48 8.71 11.95
N ASP A 197 13.38 9.39 12.27
CA ASP A 197 12.77 9.33 13.60
C ASP A 197 12.09 7.98 13.80
N LEU A 198 11.30 7.55 12.82
CA LEU A 198 10.64 6.25 12.83
C LEU A 198 10.43 5.72 11.41
N VAL A 199 10.75 4.44 11.20
CA VAL A 199 10.48 3.72 9.97
C VAL A 199 9.64 2.48 10.27
N LEU A 200 8.49 2.39 9.60
CA LEU A 200 7.68 1.18 9.52
C LEU A 200 8.12 0.38 8.29
N ASN A 201 8.89 -0.66 8.51
CA ASN A 201 9.34 -1.56 7.45
C ASN A 201 8.37 -2.72 7.26
N SER A 202 7.84 -2.89 6.06
CA SER A 202 6.83 -3.91 5.76
C SER A 202 7.40 -5.32 5.54
N GLY A 203 8.72 -5.47 5.58
CA GLY A 203 9.45 -6.71 5.28
C GLY A 203 9.27 -7.25 3.86
N THR A 204 8.53 -6.54 3.00
CA THR A 204 8.07 -7.02 1.68
C THR A 204 8.20 -5.92 0.64
N LEU A 205 8.58 -6.25 -0.60
CA LEU A 205 8.74 -5.28 -1.68
C LEU A 205 7.41 -4.73 -2.21
N SER A 206 6.34 -5.53 -2.12
CA SER A 206 5.01 -5.18 -2.62
C SER A 206 4.28 -4.15 -1.75
N ARG A 207 4.52 -4.16 -0.44
CA ARG A 207 3.93 -3.20 0.50
C ARG A 207 4.84 -1.99 0.68
N LYS A 208 4.25 -0.83 0.95
CA LYS A 208 4.98 0.42 1.22
C LYS A 208 5.70 0.33 2.57
N ASP A 209 6.93 0.86 2.63
CA ASP A 209 7.50 1.30 3.91
C ASP A 209 7.03 2.73 4.20
N TYR A 210 6.89 3.06 5.49
CA TYR A 210 6.51 4.39 5.91
C TYR A 210 7.63 5.03 6.73
N ILE A 211 8.01 6.25 6.36
CA ILE A 211 9.06 7.02 7.02
C ILE A 211 8.41 8.22 7.71
N PHE A 212 8.52 8.28 9.03
CA PHE A 212 7.96 9.36 9.82
C PHE A 212 9.06 10.36 10.23
N GLU A 213 8.72 11.64 10.12
CA GLU A 213 9.46 12.75 10.72
C GLU A 213 8.52 13.49 11.66
N PHE A 214 8.96 13.77 12.88
CA PHE A 214 8.21 14.54 13.86
C PHE A 214 8.81 15.94 13.99
N LYS A 215 7.97 16.97 13.93
CA LYS A 215 8.39 18.36 14.14
C LYS A 215 7.47 19.04 15.14
N TYR A 216 8.05 19.82 16.04
CA TYR A 216 7.32 20.70 16.95
C TYR A 216 7.72 22.14 16.71
N TYR A 217 6.74 23.00 16.42
CA TYR A 217 6.98 24.43 16.16
C TYR A 217 6.15 25.29 17.12
N PRO A 218 6.70 25.65 18.30
CA PRO A 218 5.96 26.38 19.33
C PRO A 218 5.52 27.77 18.86
N ASN A 219 6.29 28.38 17.96
CA ASN A 219 6.02 29.72 17.44
C ASN A 219 5.11 29.70 16.20
N GLY A 220 4.76 28.53 15.67
CA GLY A 220 4.08 28.37 14.38
C GLY A 220 5.03 28.08 13.23
N VAL A 221 4.48 27.94 12.02
CA VAL A 221 5.20 27.54 10.80
C VAL A 221 5.00 28.51 9.65
N THR A 222 6.03 28.63 8.81
CA THR A 222 5.95 29.34 7.52
C THR A 222 5.95 28.35 6.35
N LYS A 223 5.46 28.79 5.19
CA LYS A 223 5.55 28.00 3.94
C LYS A 223 6.99 27.62 3.62
N LYS A 224 7.94 28.56 3.81
CA LYS A 224 9.37 28.33 3.57
C LYS A 224 9.95 27.23 4.47
N THR A 225 9.66 27.28 5.77
CA THR A 225 10.12 26.25 6.73
C THR A 225 9.64 24.86 6.29
N ILE A 226 8.37 24.74 5.93
CA ILE A 226 7.82 23.44 5.51
C ILE A 226 8.44 22.98 4.19
N GLN A 227 8.66 23.89 3.22
CA GLN A 227 9.36 23.56 1.97
C GLN A 227 10.76 23.01 2.23
N GLU A 228 11.54 23.62 3.15
CA GLU A 228 12.87 23.13 3.51
C GLU A 228 12.82 21.72 4.11
N VAL A 229 11.85 21.45 5.00
CA VAL A 229 11.65 20.11 5.58
C VAL A 229 11.25 19.10 4.51
N ILE A 230 10.33 19.43 3.61
CA ILE A 230 9.91 18.55 2.51
C ILE A 230 11.11 18.18 1.62
N ILE A 231 11.97 19.15 1.28
CA ILE A 231 13.18 18.91 0.47
C ILE A 231 14.15 17.98 1.21
N LYS A 232 14.39 18.21 2.50
CA LYS A 232 15.23 17.32 3.33
C LYS A 232 14.64 15.91 3.37
N MET A 233 13.32 15.78 3.55
CA MET A 233 12.63 14.49 3.59
C MET A 233 12.66 13.75 2.25
N ASP A 234 12.48 14.45 1.12
CA ASP A 234 12.58 13.84 -0.22
C ASP A 234 13.98 13.28 -0.47
N TRP A 235 15.01 14.02 -0.05
CA TRP A 235 16.38 13.54 -0.10
C TRP A 235 16.62 12.31 0.81
N ARG A 236 16.15 12.32 2.05
CA ARG A 236 16.23 11.15 2.97
C ARG A 236 15.49 9.95 2.39
N ALA A 237 14.31 10.15 1.84
CA ALA A 237 13.51 9.12 1.18
C ALA A 237 14.24 8.51 -0.03
N LYS A 238 14.97 9.31 -0.82
CA LYS A 238 15.85 8.82 -1.89
C LYS A 238 17.01 7.99 -1.34
N VAL A 239 17.66 8.43 -0.26
CA VAL A 239 18.72 7.66 0.41
C VAL A 239 18.20 6.29 0.87
N TYR A 240 17.02 6.26 1.48
CA TYR A 240 16.36 5.02 1.86
C TYR A 240 16.05 4.15 0.64
N SER A 241 15.53 4.75 -0.44
CA SER A 241 15.17 4.03 -1.67
C SER A 241 16.36 3.38 -2.35
N ASP A 242 17.46 4.13 -2.50
CA ASP A 242 18.71 3.66 -3.09
C ASP A 242 19.30 2.47 -2.32
N LYS A 243 19.16 2.49 -0.99
CA LYS A 243 19.72 1.44 -0.14
C LYS A 243 18.78 0.28 0.10
N ILE A 244 17.49 0.50 0.26
CA ILE A 244 16.58 -0.51 0.81
C ILE A 244 15.55 -0.92 -0.24
N LYS A 245 14.60 -0.05 -0.56
CA LYS A 245 13.56 -0.29 -1.57
C LYS A 245 12.85 1.00 -1.98
N ASN A 246 12.32 1.05 -3.20
CA ASN A 246 11.70 2.26 -3.76
C ASN A 246 10.22 2.47 -3.36
N ASN A 247 9.52 1.43 -2.91
CA ASN A 247 8.10 1.53 -2.56
C ASN A 247 7.95 2.10 -1.14
N ILE A 248 7.98 3.42 -1.03
CA ILE A 248 7.96 4.14 0.24
C ILE A 248 6.95 5.30 0.24
N MET A 249 6.55 5.72 1.44
CA MET A 249 5.79 6.94 1.69
C MET A 249 6.33 7.64 2.93
N SER A 250 6.65 8.92 2.80
CA SER A 250 7.10 9.73 3.92
C SER A 250 5.93 10.50 4.51
N ILE A 251 5.87 10.58 5.85
CA ILE A 251 4.82 11.26 6.59
C ILE A 251 5.49 12.25 7.53
N LEU A 252 5.22 13.54 7.31
CA LEU A 252 5.66 14.62 8.18
C LEU A 252 4.54 14.94 9.17
N LEU A 253 4.77 14.68 10.46
CA LEU A 253 3.86 15.07 11.53
C LEU A 253 4.34 16.36 12.17
N ILE A 254 3.52 17.40 12.10
CA ILE A 254 3.83 18.72 12.66
C ILE A 254 2.89 19.01 13.83
N ALA A 255 3.45 19.10 15.02
CA ALA A 255 2.74 19.52 16.22
C ALA A 255 2.82 21.05 16.39
N LEU A 256 1.67 21.70 16.56
CA LEU A 256 1.54 23.13 16.82
C LEU A 256 0.68 23.37 18.08
N PRO A 257 1.03 24.35 18.92
CA PRO A 257 0.17 24.77 20.04
C PRO A 257 -1.18 25.34 19.55
N THR A 258 -2.22 25.25 20.39
CA THR A 258 -3.58 25.67 20.03
C THR A 258 -3.66 27.11 19.52
N ASN A 259 -2.90 28.04 20.12
CA ASN A 259 -2.88 29.44 19.73
C ASN A 259 -2.21 29.71 18.37
N LYS A 260 -1.50 28.72 17.81
CA LYS A 260 -0.82 28.77 16.51
C LYS A 260 -1.42 27.80 15.48
N TYR A 261 -2.41 27.01 15.88
CA TYR A 261 -3.08 26.02 15.04
C TYR A 261 -4.28 26.66 14.32
N ASN A 262 -4.25 26.68 12.99
CA ASN A 262 -5.34 27.18 12.14
C ASN A 262 -5.63 26.16 11.04
N ASP A 263 -6.86 25.61 11.00
CA ASP A 263 -7.24 24.52 10.11
C ASP A 263 -7.11 24.86 8.62
N GLU A 264 -7.48 26.09 8.23
CA GLU A 264 -7.44 26.54 6.83
C GLU A 264 -5.99 26.64 6.34
N ARG A 265 -5.12 27.28 7.13
CA ARG A 265 -3.68 27.37 6.85
C ARG A 265 -3.03 25.99 6.83
N CYS A 266 -3.37 25.11 7.78
CA CYS A 266 -2.84 23.74 7.79
C CYS A 266 -3.25 22.99 6.52
N THR A 267 -4.51 23.12 6.09
CA THR A 267 -5.02 22.47 4.87
C THR A 267 -4.34 22.99 3.60
N GLU A 268 -4.00 24.27 3.55
CA GLU A 268 -3.19 24.84 2.47
C GLU A 268 -1.78 24.23 2.48
N LEU A 269 -1.12 24.24 3.64
CA LEU A 269 0.26 23.75 3.78
C LEU A 269 0.40 22.26 3.48
N LYS A 270 -0.64 21.45 3.70
CA LYS A 270 -0.69 20.02 3.32
C LYS A 270 -0.55 19.78 1.81
N LYS A 271 -0.85 20.78 0.97
CA LYS A 271 -0.78 20.67 -0.50
C LYS A 271 0.63 20.93 -1.04
N LEU A 272 1.52 21.51 -0.24
CA LEU A 272 2.87 21.92 -0.65
C LEU A 272 3.71 20.84 -1.33
N PRO A 273 3.73 19.56 -0.89
CA PRO A 273 4.52 18.54 -1.58
C PRO A 273 4.17 18.38 -3.06
N LYS A 274 2.91 18.65 -3.44
CA LYS A 274 2.45 18.57 -4.83
C LYS A 274 2.76 19.83 -5.64
N GLU A 275 2.99 20.96 -4.98
CA GLU A 275 3.33 22.24 -5.62
C GLU A 275 4.82 22.34 -5.99
N ILE A 276 5.69 21.61 -5.28
CA ILE A 276 7.14 21.67 -5.47
C ILE A 276 7.54 20.66 -6.55
N SER A 277 7.84 21.15 -7.75
CA SER A 277 8.17 20.31 -8.92
C SER A 277 9.41 19.42 -8.77
N SER A 278 10.33 19.76 -7.87
CA SER A 278 11.55 18.98 -7.61
C SER A 278 11.33 17.75 -6.72
N ILE A 279 10.16 17.65 -6.06
CA ILE A 279 9.83 16.53 -5.19
C ILE A 279 9.38 15.35 -6.04
N THR A 280 10.00 14.21 -5.78
CA THR A 280 9.79 12.98 -6.58
C THR A 280 9.26 11.83 -5.75
N THR A 281 9.35 11.95 -4.43
CA THR A 281 8.86 10.95 -3.46
C THR A 281 7.48 11.32 -2.94
N ASN A 282 6.73 10.32 -2.47
CA ASN A 282 5.39 10.54 -1.92
C ASN A 282 5.49 11.04 -0.48
N ILE A 283 5.13 12.31 -0.24
CA ILE A 283 5.19 12.95 1.08
C ILE A 283 3.78 13.41 1.47
N LYS A 284 3.30 12.93 2.62
CA LYS A 284 2.07 13.37 3.29
C LYS A 284 2.45 14.25 4.48
N ILE A 285 1.68 15.31 4.71
CA ILE A 285 1.88 16.20 5.87
C ILE A 285 0.63 16.14 6.71
N GLU A 286 0.80 15.97 8.02
CA GLU A 286 -0.29 16.02 8.98
C GLU A 286 0.04 17.02 10.08
N PHE A 287 -0.94 17.85 10.41
CA PHE A 287 -0.84 18.85 11.47
C PHE A 287 -1.65 18.39 12.66
N ILE A 288 -1.09 18.57 13.84
CA ILE A 288 -1.67 18.10 15.09
C ILE A 288 -1.60 19.24 16.10
N ASN A 289 -2.69 19.44 16.83
CA ASN A 289 -2.69 20.33 17.97
C ASN A 289 -1.97 19.64 19.14
N SER A 290 -0.83 20.17 19.56
CA SER A 290 0.00 19.59 20.62
C SER A 290 -0.73 19.50 21.97
N ASP A 291 -1.68 20.39 22.23
CA ASP A 291 -2.42 20.45 23.48
C ASP A 291 -3.57 19.41 23.52
N LYS A 292 -3.83 18.75 22.38
CA LYS A 292 -4.86 17.70 22.24
C LYS A 292 -4.24 16.33 21.95
N LEU A 293 -2.92 16.17 22.14
CA LEU A 293 -2.20 14.93 21.84
C LEU A 293 -2.83 13.71 22.52
N ASP A 294 -3.16 13.84 23.80
CA ASP A 294 -3.72 12.76 24.63
C ASP A 294 -5.14 12.34 24.21
N ASN A 295 -5.83 13.16 23.42
CA ASN A 295 -7.16 12.85 22.90
C ASN A 295 -7.12 12.04 21.60
N LEU A 296 -5.92 11.78 21.03
CA LEU A 296 -5.77 10.97 19.84
C LEU A 296 -5.92 9.48 20.20
N ASP A 297 -6.89 8.82 19.56
CA ASP A 297 -7.13 7.40 19.68
C ASP A 297 -6.46 6.61 18.54
N ASP A 298 -6.55 5.28 18.60
CA ASP A 298 -5.92 4.40 17.62
C ASP A 298 -6.51 4.60 16.20
N SER A 299 -7.77 5.05 16.08
CA SER A 299 -8.41 5.34 14.80
C SER A 299 -7.74 6.49 14.06
N TYR A 300 -7.26 7.52 14.76
CA TYR A 300 -6.44 8.56 14.15
C TYR A 300 -5.19 7.96 13.47
N PHE A 301 -4.51 7.03 14.16
CA PHE A 301 -3.28 6.44 13.64
C PHE A 301 -3.56 5.52 12.46
N GLU A 302 -4.65 4.73 12.48
CA GLU A 302 -5.05 3.88 11.36
C GLU A 302 -5.21 4.66 10.04
N LEU A 303 -5.82 5.85 10.12
CA LEU A 303 -6.01 6.77 8.98
C LEU A 303 -4.73 7.46 8.49
N LEU A 304 -3.62 7.39 9.24
CA LEU A 304 -2.36 8.01 8.81
C LEU A 304 -1.77 7.30 7.58
N LEU A 305 -1.95 5.99 7.47
CA LEU A 305 -1.37 5.17 6.40
C LEU A 305 -2.26 4.99 5.17
N ASP A 306 -3.53 5.38 5.27
CA ASP A 306 -4.49 5.48 4.18
C ASP A 306 -4.22 6.72 3.28
#